data_AF-A0A8T1TU10-F1
#
_entry.id   AF-A0A8T1TU10-F1
#
_cell.length_a   1.000
_cell.length_b   1.000
_cell.length_c   1.000
_cell.angle_alpha   90.00
_cell.angle_beta   90.00
_cell.angle_gamma   90.00
#
_symmetry.space_group_name_H-M   'P 1'
#
loop_
_entity.id
_entity.type
_entity.pdbx_description
1 polymer ?
#
loop_
_entity_poly.entity_id
_entity_poly.type
_entity_poly.pdbx_seq_one_letter_code
_entity_poly.pdbx_strand_id
1 'polypeptide(L)'
;MAATTSLFSVVASFASLSPVPVDDPHRVSVYDATVSALAAKPPGAFDMYILAQSWQPAFCFGKEQEYPGCRAPQSYWRSHLTLHGLWPELSGSAPPSFCSGEEFDADRIERELGIDTLHQYWPDVKFSEASPQYADFWKHEWTRHGTCSGLEQVDYFTHAINLERNETLAPTPQYLQDHVGGQVDVKKLREAFGDAALKCQRSKHVTMFSQVFTCWQKDAHNVPTQRCACPPHIHSEDSCGKGSVTIPAFPADD
;
A
#
# COMPACT_ATOMS: atom_id res chain seq x y z
N MET A 1 -53.16 -49.26 -48.01
CA MET A 1 -51.98 -49.97 -47.47
C MET A 1 -51.79 -49.49 -46.05
N ALA A 2 -51.93 -50.40 -45.10
CA ALA A 2 -52.05 -50.13 -43.67
C ALA A 2 -50.68 -49.93 -43.02
N ALA A 3 -50.63 -49.03 -42.02
CA ALA A 3 -49.51 -48.86 -41.12
C ALA A 3 -49.55 -49.92 -40.00
N THR A 4 -48.41 -50.53 -39.71
CA THR A 4 -48.18 -51.31 -38.48
C THR A 4 -46.82 -50.92 -37.90
N THR A 5 -46.88 -50.31 -36.72
CA THR A 5 -45.79 -50.04 -35.77
C THR A 5 -45.19 -51.34 -35.23
N SER A 6 -43.86 -51.38 -35.07
CA SER A 6 -43.17 -52.38 -34.26
C SER A 6 -42.20 -51.69 -33.29
N LEU A 7 -42.43 -51.92 -32.01
CA LEU A 7 -41.65 -51.43 -30.87
C LEU A 7 -40.54 -52.45 -30.57
N PHE A 8 -39.28 -52.02 -30.57
CA PHE A 8 -38.17 -52.79 -29.99
C PHE A 8 -37.90 -52.31 -28.56
N SER A 9 -38.14 -53.18 -27.59
CA SER A 9 -37.70 -53.03 -26.20
C SER A 9 -36.20 -53.36 -26.08
N VAL A 10 -35.44 -52.45 -25.48
CA VAL A 10 -34.13 -52.76 -24.90
C VAL A 10 -34.25 -52.54 -23.38
N VAL A 11 -34.05 -53.63 -22.64
CA VAL A 11 -34.12 -53.67 -21.18
C VAL A 11 -32.76 -53.18 -20.65
N ALA A 12 -32.75 -52.06 -19.90
CA ALA A 12 -31.56 -51.58 -19.20
C ALA A 12 -31.50 -52.22 -17.79
N SER A 13 -30.43 -52.96 -17.51
CA SER A 13 -30.13 -53.47 -16.17
C SER A 13 -29.79 -52.33 -15.22
N PHE A 14 -30.58 -52.17 -14.16
CA PHE A 14 -30.25 -51.30 -13.04
C PHE A 14 -29.24 -51.99 -12.13
N ALA A 15 -28.00 -51.49 -12.09
CA ALA A 15 -27.06 -51.82 -11.03
C ALA A 15 -27.54 -51.15 -9.73
N SER A 16 -27.76 -51.97 -8.70
CA SER A 16 -28.09 -51.54 -7.35
C SER A 16 -26.98 -50.67 -6.78
N LEU A 17 -27.19 -49.36 -6.70
CA LEU A 17 -26.35 -48.46 -5.92
C LEU A 17 -26.55 -48.78 -4.43
N SER A 18 -25.48 -49.19 -3.76
CA SER A 18 -25.46 -49.35 -2.31
C SER A 18 -25.85 -48.03 -1.62
N PRO A 19 -26.63 -48.06 -0.54
CA PRO A 19 -27.01 -46.86 0.18
C PRO A 19 -25.77 -46.16 0.75
N VAL A 20 -25.68 -44.85 0.49
CA VAL A 20 -24.67 -43.95 1.07
C VAL A 20 -24.77 -44.04 2.60
N PRO A 21 -23.65 -44.21 3.34
CA PRO A 21 -23.69 -44.22 4.79
C PRO A 21 -24.23 -42.91 5.34
N VAL A 22 -25.04 -43.05 6.38
CA VAL A 22 -25.67 -42.00 7.19
C VAL A 22 -24.64 -40.96 7.65
N ASP A 23 -25.06 -39.68 7.64
CA ASP A 23 -24.34 -38.50 8.11
C ASP A 23 -23.49 -38.78 9.36
N ASP A 24 -22.18 -38.56 9.23
CA ASP A 24 -21.27 -38.37 10.35
C ASP A 24 -21.40 -36.89 10.80
N PRO A 25 -21.97 -36.59 11.98
CA PRO A 25 -22.15 -35.21 12.45
C PRO A 25 -20.84 -34.46 12.73
N HIS A 26 -19.68 -35.10 12.55
CA HIS A 26 -18.36 -34.48 12.70
C HIS A 26 -17.59 -34.29 11.39
N ARG A 27 -18.15 -34.68 10.23
CA ARG A 27 -17.48 -34.50 8.95
C ARG A 27 -17.90 -33.20 8.28
N VAL A 28 -17.33 -32.08 8.74
CA VAL A 28 -17.48 -30.78 8.09
C VAL A 28 -16.89 -30.86 6.68
N SER A 29 -17.71 -30.61 5.66
CA SER A 29 -17.25 -30.46 4.28
C SER A 29 -16.28 -29.27 4.23
N VAL A 30 -15.02 -29.55 3.89
CA VAL A 30 -13.98 -28.53 3.65
C VAL A 30 -14.40 -27.53 2.57
N TYR A 31 -15.43 -27.86 1.77
CA TYR A 31 -15.93 -27.02 0.68
C TYR A 31 -17.02 -26.01 1.07
N ASP A 32 -17.64 -26.11 2.26
CA ASP A 32 -18.75 -25.21 2.63
C ASP A 32 -18.36 -24.08 3.60
N ALA A 33 -17.25 -24.22 4.33
CA ALA A 33 -16.93 -23.28 5.40
C ALA A 33 -16.01 -22.09 5.02
N THR A 34 -15.48 -22.00 3.80
CA THR A 34 -14.36 -21.05 3.54
C THR A 34 -14.26 -20.44 2.13
N VAL A 35 -15.33 -20.43 1.32
CA VAL A 35 -15.29 -19.68 0.04
C VAL A 35 -15.96 -18.30 0.14
N SER A 36 -17.01 -18.15 0.96
CA SER A 36 -17.67 -16.85 1.16
C SER A 36 -16.75 -15.80 1.82
N ALA A 37 -15.79 -16.25 2.63
CA ALA A 37 -14.76 -15.40 3.23
C ALA A 37 -13.66 -14.94 2.25
N LEU A 38 -13.67 -15.44 1.01
CA LEU A 38 -12.77 -15.01 -0.08
C LEU A 38 -13.39 -13.97 -1.01
N ALA A 39 -14.66 -13.57 -0.77
CA ALA A 39 -15.25 -12.47 -1.52
C ALA A 39 -14.42 -11.20 -1.25
N ALA A 40 -14.00 -10.53 -2.33
CA ALA A 40 -13.37 -9.21 -2.23
C ALA A 40 -14.29 -8.31 -1.40
N LYS A 41 -13.74 -7.71 -0.33
CA LYS A 41 -14.50 -6.76 0.49
C LYS A 41 -14.89 -5.58 -0.40
N PRO A 42 -16.13 -5.06 -0.27
CA PRO A 42 -16.53 -3.90 -1.05
C PRO A 42 -15.59 -2.71 -0.75
N PRO A 43 -15.28 -1.87 -1.75
CA PRO A 43 -14.56 -0.62 -1.52
C PRO A 43 -15.17 0.19 -0.37
N GLY A 44 -14.33 0.84 0.43
CA GLY A 44 -14.77 1.65 1.58
C GLY A 44 -14.93 0.87 2.89
N ALA A 45 -14.86 -0.47 2.87
CA ALA A 45 -14.96 -1.32 4.07
C ALA A 45 -13.59 -1.54 4.75
N PHE A 46 -13.10 -0.50 5.42
CA PHE A 46 -11.85 -0.51 6.19
C PHE A 46 -11.95 0.38 7.43
N ASP A 47 -11.01 0.25 8.36
CA ASP A 47 -11.09 0.91 9.67
C ASP A 47 -10.34 2.26 9.69
N MET A 48 -9.17 2.29 9.06
CA MET A 48 -8.25 3.44 9.07
C MET A 48 -7.33 3.43 7.86
N TYR A 49 -6.61 4.51 7.63
CA TYR A 49 -5.52 4.54 6.68
C TYR A 49 -4.17 4.35 7.34
N ILE A 50 -3.25 3.70 6.63
CA ILE A 50 -1.82 3.83 6.84
C ILE A 50 -1.29 4.83 5.82
N LEU A 51 -0.72 5.94 6.30
CA LEU A 51 0.09 6.81 5.48
C LEU A 51 1.52 6.28 5.52
N ALA A 52 1.99 5.78 4.38
CA ALA A 52 3.35 5.32 4.20
C ALA A 52 4.17 6.42 3.51
N GLN A 53 5.22 6.87 4.20
CA GLN A 53 6.12 7.90 3.69
C GLN A 53 7.54 7.33 3.55
N SER A 54 8.21 7.68 2.46
CA SER A 54 9.55 7.22 2.10
C SER A 54 10.59 8.32 2.29
N TRP A 55 11.75 7.93 2.83
CA TRP A 55 12.97 8.72 2.84
C TRP A 55 13.79 8.38 1.59
N GLN A 56 13.65 9.19 0.54
CA GLN A 56 14.24 8.90 -0.77
C GLN A 56 15.76 8.67 -0.77
N PRO A 57 16.57 9.39 0.04
CA PRO A 57 18.00 9.09 0.14
C PRO A 57 18.30 7.63 0.53
N ALA A 58 17.44 7.00 1.33
CA ALA A 58 17.60 5.60 1.68
C ALA A 58 17.26 4.70 0.48
N PHE A 59 16.12 4.92 -0.17
CA PHE A 59 15.74 4.15 -1.36
C PHE A 59 16.84 4.17 -2.43
N CYS A 60 17.44 5.34 -2.63
CA CYS A 60 18.46 5.62 -3.63
C CYS A 60 19.87 5.16 -3.26
N PHE A 61 20.13 4.79 -2.01
CA PHE A 61 21.47 4.42 -1.54
C PHE A 61 22.09 3.29 -2.38
N GLY A 62 23.14 3.62 -3.14
CA GLY A 62 23.84 2.69 -4.03
C GLY A 62 23.14 2.43 -5.37
N LYS A 63 22.13 3.22 -5.73
CA LYS A 63 21.33 3.12 -6.96
C LYS A 63 21.38 4.41 -7.79
N GLU A 64 22.28 5.33 -7.48
CA GLU A 64 22.41 6.64 -8.13
C GLU A 64 22.76 6.50 -9.64
N GLN A 65 23.40 5.40 -10.01
CA GLN A 65 23.69 5.09 -11.42
C GLN A 65 22.54 4.32 -12.11
N GLU A 66 21.67 3.66 -11.36
CA GLU A 66 20.56 2.85 -11.87
C GLU A 66 19.31 3.69 -12.13
N TYR A 67 19.00 4.63 -11.25
CA TYR A 67 17.73 5.36 -11.23
C TYR A 67 17.92 6.86 -11.47
N PRO A 68 17.32 7.45 -12.52
CA PRO A 68 17.50 8.87 -12.86
C PRO A 68 17.11 9.83 -11.73
N GLY A 69 16.01 9.60 -11.01
CA GLY A 69 15.59 10.44 -9.88
C GLY A 69 16.53 10.34 -8.68
N CYS A 70 17.29 9.25 -8.56
CA CYS A 70 18.36 9.13 -7.57
C CYS A 70 19.63 9.90 -7.97
N ARG A 71 19.87 10.07 -9.28
CA ARG A 71 21.01 10.84 -9.81
C ARG A 71 20.79 12.33 -9.75
N ALA A 72 19.57 12.78 -10.04
CA ALA A 72 19.17 14.17 -10.08
C ALA A 72 17.93 14.37 -9.18
N PRO A 73 18.08 14.27 -7.85
CA PRO A 73 16.94 14.41 -6.94
C PRO A 73 16.43 15.85 -6.93
N GLN A 74 15.13 16.06 -6.71
CA GLN A 74 14.59 17.39 -6.42
C GLN A 74 15.07 17.92 -5.05
N SER A 75 15.03 19.24 -4.85
CA SER A 75 15.46 19.84 -3.59
C SER A 75 14.61 19.37 -2.39
N TYR A 76 13.30 19.22 -2.58
CA TYR A 76 12.37 18.75 -1.55
C TYR A 76 12.78 17.39 -0.98
N TRP A 77 13.11 16.42 -1.85
CA TRP A 77 13.46 15.04 -1.46
C TRP A 77 14.76 14.93 -0.64
N ARG A 78 15.60 15.97 -0.62
CA ARG A 78 16.87 15.97 0.14
C ARG A 78 16.66 16.08 1.64
N SER A 79 15.55 16.65 2.08
CA SER A 79 15.26 16.88 3.50
C SER A 79 13.84 16.54 3.92
N HIS A 80 12.97 16.14 2.99
CA HIS A 80 11.59 15.77 3.27
C HIS A 80 11.31 14.33 2.92
N LEU A 81 10.42 13.73 3.69
CA LEU A 81 9.70 12.54 3.31
C LEU A 81 8.85 12.82 2.06
N THR A 82 8.53 11.74 1.35
CA THR A 82 7.58 11.78 0.23
C THR A 82 6.62 10.61 0.36
N LEU A 83 5.48 10.67 -0.31
CA LEU A 83 4.51 9.59 -0.31
C LEU A 83 5.09 8.30 -0.92
N HIS A 84 4.84 7.20 -0.22
CA HIS A 84 4.78 5.88 -0.82
C HIS A 84 3.32 5.57 -1.16
N GLY A 85 2.42 5.74 -0.19
CA GLY A 85 0.99 5.57 -0.43
C GLY A 85 0.10 5.77 0.79
N LEU A 86 -1.21 5.72 0.53
CA LEU A 86 -2.28 5.88 1.50
C LEU A 86 -3.14 4.61 1.51
N TRP A 87 -2.91 3.72 2.46
CA TRP A 87 -3.40 2.35 2.37
C TRP A 87 -4.60 2.12 3.29
N PRO A 88 -5.78 1.76 2.76
CA PRO A 88 -6.88 1.25 3.57
C PRO A 88 -6.44 0.04 4.40
N GLU A 89 -6.72 0.05 5.71
CA GLU A 89 -6.23 -0.94 6.67
C GLU A 89 -7.34 -1.41 7.61
N LEU A 90 -7.20 -2.64 8.11
CA LEU A 90 -8.15 -3.28 9.01
C LEU A 90 -7.43 -3.67 10.31
N SER A 91 -8.01 -3.38 11.47
CA SER A 91 -7.34 -3.59 12.75
C SER A 91 -7.22 -5.08 13.16
N GLY A 92 -8.03 -5.96 12.56
CA GLY A 92 -8.18 -7.35 13.01
C GLY A 92 -8.12 -8.40 11.90
N SER A 93 -7.85 -8.02 10.65
CA SER A 93 -7.76 -8.95 9.53
C SER A 93 -6.81 -8.40 8.47
N ALA A 94 -6.48 -9.21 7.46
CA ALA A 94 -5.69 -8.74 6.33
C ALA A 94 -6.29 -7.48 5.69
N PRO A 95 -5.47 -6.49 5.31
CA PRO A 95 -5.94 -5.27 4.65
C PRO A 95 -6.57 -5.61 3.28
N PRO A 96 -7.57 -4.84 2.84
CA PRO A 96 -8.14 -5.02 1.51
C PRO A 96 -7.11 -4.65 0.44
N SER A 97 -7.14 -5.34 -0.69
CA SER A 97 -6.30 -5.00 -1.85
C SER A 97 -6.99 -5.38 -3.15
N PHE A 98 -6.69 -4.65 -4.23
CA PHE A 98 -7.22 -4.92 -5.58
C PHE A 98 -8.76 -5.00 -5.61
N CYS A 99 -9.45 -4.02 -4.99
CA CYS A 99 -10.90 -4.11 -4.72
C CYS A 99 -11.78 -3.80 -5.93
N SER A 100 -11.24 -3.19 -6.98
CA SER A 100 -11.93 -2.97 -8.25
C SER A 100 -10.98 -3.15 -9.43
N GLY A 101 -11.55 -3.37 -10.62
CA GLY A 101 -10.82 -3.36 -11.89
C GLY A 101 -10.86 -2.00 -12.59
N GLU A 102 -11.04 -0.91 -11.83
CA GLU A 102 -11.05 0.43 -12.39
C GLU A 102 -9.66 0.80 -12.94
N GLU A 103 -9.61 1.13 -14.22
CA GLU A 103 -8.37 1.54 -14.88
C GLU A 103 -7.90 2.89 -14.32
N PHE A 104 -6.59 2.98 -14.07
CA PHE A 104 -5.94 4.21 -13.61
C PHE A 104 -5.89 5.24 -14.75
N ASP A 105 -6.39 6.45 -14.51
CA ASP A 105 -6.40 7.57 -15.47
C ASP A 105 -5.29 8.58 -15.12
N ALA A 106 -4.07 8.29 -15.58
CA ALA A 106 -2.90 9.13 -15.33
C ALA A 106 -3.12 10.57 -15.84
N ASP A 107 -3.60 10.73 -17.08
CA ASP A 107 -3.82 12.05 -17.70
C ASP A 107 -4.78 12.92 -16.88
N ARG A 108 -5.82 12.33 -16.28
CA ARG A 108 -6.74 13.03 -15.37
C ARG A 108 -6.04 13.42 -14.07
N ILE A 109 -5.31 12.51 -13.44
CA ILE A 109 -4.60 12.81 -12.19
C ILE A 109 -3.56 13.92 -12.38
N GLU A 110 -2.73 13.81 -13.42
CA GLU A 110 -1.69 14.79 -13.73
C GLU A 110 -2.27 16.18 -14.03
N ARG A 111 -3.39 16.24 -14.75
CA ARG A 111 -4.07 17.50 -15.09
C ARG A 111 -4.72 18.17 -13.88
N GLU A 112 -5.39 17.41 -13.01
CA GLU A 112 -6.16 17.96 -11.88
C GLU A 112 -5.26 18.34 -10.70
N LEU A 113 -4.20 17.57 -10.42
CA LEU A 113 -3.29 17.84 -9.29
C LEU A 113 -2.05 18.66 -9.68
N GLY A 114 -1.70 18.65 -10.97
CA GLY A 114 -0.48 19.25 -11.50
C GLY A 114 0.71 18.30 -11.37
N ILE A 115 1.40 18.08 -12.49
CA ILE A 115 2.53 17.15 -12.58
C ILE A 115 3.67 17.50 -11.61
N ASP A 116 3.97 18.79 -11.43
CA ASP A 116 5.02 19.23 -10.49
C ASP A 116 4.68 18.87 -9.04
N THR A 117 3.40 18.97 -8.65
CA THR A 117 2.92 18.54 -7.33
C THR A 117 3.14 17.05 -7.14
N LEU A 118 2.79 16.24 -8.14
CA LEU A 118 2.94 14.79 -8.08
C LEU A 118 4.41 14.38 -8.01
N HIS A 119 5.28 14.96 -8.85
CA HIS A 119 6.72 14.71 -8.81
C HIS A 119 7.32 15.13 -7.47
N GLN A 120 6.94 16.28 -6.92
CA GLN A 120 7.50 16.75 -5.66
C GLN A 120 7.10 15.85 -4.48
N TYR A 121 5.82 15.49 -4.36
CA TYR A 121 5.29 14.84 -3.15
C TYR A 121 5.12 13.32 -3.25
N TRP A 122 4.99 12.74 -4.45
CA TRP A 122 4.80 11.30 -4.65
C TRP A 122 5.68 10.76 -5.80
N PRO A 123 7.01 10.90 -5.74
CA PRO A 123 7.89 10.59 -6.85
C PRO A 123 8.05 9.09 -7.11
N ASP A 124 8.18 8.70 -8.39
CA ASP A 124 8.86 7.47 -8.80
C ASP A 124 10.30 7.79 -9.24
N VAL A 125 11.23 7.71 -8.29
CA VAL A 125 12.64 8.01 -8.52
C VAL A 125 13.33 7.03 -9.49
N LYS A 126 12.71 5.89 -9.83
CA LYS A 126 13.27 4.91 -10.79
C LYS A 126 13.25 5.39 -12.23
N PHE A 127 12.37 6.34 -12.55
CA PHE A 127 12.22 6.88 -13.88
C PHE A 127 12.55 8.38 -13.91
N SER A 128 12.94 8.88 -15.07
CA SER A 128 12.97 10.33 -15.30
C SER A 128 11.55 10.87 -15.33
N GLU A 129 11.33 12.09 -14.85
CA GLU A 129 10.04 12.79 -14.88
C GLU A 129 9.38 12.88 -16.26
N ALA A 130 10.16 12.82 -17.35
CA ALA A 130 9.63 12.79 -18.72
C ALA A 130 9.24 11.38 -19.21
N SER A 131 9.40 10.34 -18.39
CA SER A 131 9.14 8.95 -18.77
C SER A 131 7.65 8.63 -18.66
N PRO A 132 7.03 7.98 -19.67
CA PRO A 132 5.65 7.51 -19.54
C PRO A 132 5.47 6.43 -18.45
N GLN A 133 6.55 5.76 -18.05
CA GLN A 133 6.53 4.78 -16.95
C GLN A 133 6.53 5.43 -15.56
N TYR A 134 6.72 6.74 -15.45
CA TYR A 134 6.73 7.42 -14.14
C TYR A 134 5.40 7.22 -13.40
N ALA A 135 4.29 7.23 -14.15
CA ALA A 135 2.95 7.01 -13.63
C ALA A 135 2.67 5.55 -13.21
N ASP A 136 3.55 4.58 -13.53
CA ASP A 136 3.34 3.17 -13.16
C ASP A 136 3.33 2.97 -11.64
N PHE A 137 4.07 3.79 -10.90
CA PHE A 137 4.02 3.75 -9.44
C PHE A 137 2.66 4.22 -8.91
N TRP A 138 2.13 5.33 -9.42
CA TRP A 138 0.79 5.81 -9.05
C TRP A 138 -0.28 4.80 -9.46
N LYS A 139 -0.15 4.20 -10.65
CA LYS A 139 -1.01 3.10 -11.10
C LYS A 139 -0.98 1.92 -10.14
N HIS A 140 0.18 1.53 -9.62
CA HIS A 140 0.30 0.46 -8.65
C HIS A 140 -0.43 0.80 -7.35
N GLU A 141 -0.17 1.98 -6.80
CA GLU A 141 -0.78 2.44 -5.55
C GLU A 141 -2.29 2.60 -5.67
N TRP A 142 -2.78 3.10 -6.80
CA TRP A 142 -4.21 3.12 -7.09
C TRP A 142 -4.79 1.70 -7.18
N THR A 143 -4.27 0.88 -8.10
CA THR A 143 -4.81 -0.45 -8.39
C THR A 143 -4.85 -1.33 -7.14
N ARG A 144 -3.79 -1.31 -6.34
CA ARG A 144 -3.68 -2.14 -5.14
C ARG A 144 -4.41 -1.57 -3.93
N HIS A 145 -4.30 -0.26 -3.68
CA HIS A 145 -4.77 0.36 -2.43
C HIS A 145 -5.90 1.35 -2.66
N GLY A 146 -5.78 2.25 -3.63
CA GLY A 146 -6.77 3.28 -3.94
C GLY A 146 -8.15 2.73 -4.27
N THR A 147 -8.22 1.64 -5.06
CA THR A 147 -9.49 0.96 -5.42
C THR A 147 -10.27 0.46 -4.20
N CYS A 148 -9.62 0.28 -3.05
CA CYS A 148 -10.25 -0.15 -1.80
C CYS A 148 -10.76 0.99 -0.92
N SER A 149 -10.40 2.24 -1.24
CA SER A 149 -10.76 3.42 -0.43
C SER A 149 -12.23 3.82 -0.54
N GLY A 150 -12.88 3.49 -1.66
CA GLY A 150 -14.20 4.00 -2.00
C GLY A 150 -14.22 5.49 -2.38
N LEU A 151 -13.06 6.12 -2.54
CA LEU A 151 -12.90 7.46 -3.10
C LEU A 151 -12.72 7.38 -4.62
N GLU A 152 -13.07 8.45 -5.32
CA GLU A 152 -12.67 8.65 -6.72
C GLU A 152 -11.15 8.85 -6.81
N GLN A 153 -10.55 8.49 -7.96
CA GLN A 153 -9.09 8.58 -8.15
C GLN A 153 -8.53 9.96 -7.76
N VAL A 154 -9.12 11.04 -8.30
CA VAL A 154 -8.66 12.41 -8.04
C VAL A 154 -8.69 12.73 -6.54
N ASP A 155 -9.75 12.34 -5.84
CA ASP A 155 -9.91 12.60 -4.41
C ASP A 155 -8.89 11.79 -3.58
N TYR A 156 -8.67 10.51 -3.92
CA TYR A 156 -7.68 9.66 -3.26
C TYR A 156 -6.27 10.28 -3.31
N PHE A 157 -5.80 10.67 -4.51
CA PHE A 157 -4.49 11.30 -4.66
C PHE A 157 -4.44 12.68 -4.00
N THR A 158 -5.52 13.47 -4.11
CA THR A 158 -5.61 14.80 -3.50
C THR A 158 -5.49 14.72 -1.98
N HIS A 159 -6.21 13.80 -1.35
CA HIS A 159 -6.16 13.63 0.10
C HIS A 159 -4.80 13.12 0.58
N ALA A 160 -4.19 12.15 -0.13
CA ALA A 160 -2.85 11.67 0.20
C ALA A 160 -1.81 12.79 0.12
N ILE A 161 -1.80 13.57 -0.97
CA ILE A 161 -0.89 14.72 -1.15
C ILE A 161 -1.14 15.79 -0.10
N ASN A 162 -2.38 16.08 0.26
CA ASN A 162 -2.67 17.09 1.27
C ASN A 162 -2.20 16.69 2.68
N LEU A 163 -2.15 15.40 3.01
CA LEU A 163 -1.54 14.93 4.27
C LEU A 163 -0.04 15.23 4.29
N GLU A 164 0.67 14.95 3.19
CA GLU A 164 2.12 15.18 3.04
C GLU A 164 2.48 16.67 2.97
N ARG A 165 1.81 17.41 2.09
CA ARG A 165 2.07 18.83 1.79
C ARG A 165 1.74 19.72 2.98
N ASN A 166 0.75 19.36 3.79
CA ASN A 166 0.39 20.16 4.94
C ASN A 166 1.39 19.92 6.07
N GLU A 167 2.26 20.91 6.30
CA GLU A 167 3.30 20.92 7.33
C GLU A 167 2.77 20.75 8.77
N THR A 168 1.44 20.72 8.97
CA THR A 168 0.82 20.44 10.27
C THR A 168 0.23 19.03 10.40
N LEU A 169 -0.03 18.34 9.28
CA LEU A 169 -0.69 17.03 9.29
C LEU A 169 0.33 15.89 9.40
N ALA A 170 1.14 15.65 8.36
CA ALA A 170 2.16 14.60 8.34
C ALA A 170 3.56 15.16 8.09
N PRO A 171 4.04 16.15 8.88
CA PRO A 171 5.31 16.79 8.62
C PRO A 171 6.46 15.80 8.71
N THR A 172 7.49 16.04 7.88
CA THR A 172 8.82 15.51 8.16
C THR A 172 9.32 16.13 9.45
N PRO A 173 9.62 15.36 10.52
CA PRO A 173 10.04 15.95 11.79
C PRO A 173 11.33 16.74 11.62
N GLN A 174 11.41 17.93 12.22
CA GLN A 174 12.63 18.77 12.19
C GLN A 174 13.87 17.98 12.66
N TYR A 175 13.70 17.08 13.64
CA TYR A 175 14.77 16.20 14.10
C TYR A 175 15.37 15.34 12.97
N LEU A 176 14.56 14.88 12.00
CA LEU A 176 15.07 14.16 10.84
C LEU A 176 15.84 15.10 9.91
N GLN A 177 15.29 16.29 9.64
CA GLN A 177 15.88 17.29 8.75
C GLN A 177 17.24 17.79 9.26
N ASP A 178 17.36 18.03 10.57
CA ASP A 178 18.58 18.51 11.22
C ASP A 178 19.72 17.48 11.20
N HIS A 179 19.41 16.21 10.94
CA HIS A 179 20.37 15.11 10.99
C HIS A 179 20.58 14.42 9.64
N VAL A 180 20.17 15.04 8.53
CA VAL A 180 20.46 14.56 7.16
C VAL A 180 21.96 14.30 7.00
N GLY A 181 22.31 13.10 6.55
CA GLY A 181 23.70 12.63 6.39
C GLY A 181 24.37 12.12 7.68
N GLY A 182 23.70 12.23 8.82
CA GLY A 182 24.22 11.88 10.13
C GLY A 182 23.75 10.53 10.68
N GLN A 183 24.06 10.29 11.96
CA GLN A 183 23.50 9.20 12.74
C GLN A 183 22.68 9.75 13.90
N VAL A 184 21.55 9.10 14.19
CA VAL A 184 20.65 9.47 15.28
C VAL A 184 20.39 8.28 16.20
N ASP A 185 20.09 8.57 17.45
CA ASP A 185 19.52 7.58 18.36
C ASP A 185 18.09 7.21 17.93
N VAL A 186 17.81 5.91 17.82
CA VAL A 186 16.53 5.39 17.35
C VAL A 186 15.38 5.73 18.31
N LYS A 187 15.64 5.85 19.63
CA LYS A 187 14.61 6.25 20.60
C LYS A 187 14.17 7.69 20.33
N LYS A 188 15.13 8.61 20.14
CA LYS A 188 14.82 10.01 19.79
C LYS A 188 14.11 10.13 18.45
N LEU A 189 14.49 9.28 17.47
CA LEU A 189 13.81 9.25 16.18
C LEU A 189 12.34 8.82 16.33
N ARG A 190 12.05 7.77 17.12
CA ARG A 190 10.67 7.37 17.44
C ARG A 190 9.91 8.47 18.19
N GLU A 191 10.54 9.14 19.15
CA GLU A 191 9.94 10.28 19.85
C GLU A 191 9.57 11.41 18.89
N ALA A 192 10.40 11.71 17.89
CA ALA A 192 10.14 12.73 16.89
C ALA A 192 8.96 12.39 15.97
N PHE A 193 8.77 11.12 15.65
CA PHE A 193 7.62 10.67 14.87
C PHE A 193 6.35 10.48 15.71
N GLY A 194 6.46 10.15 17.00
CA GLY A 194 5.33 9.76 17.84
C GLY A 194 4.86 8.33 17.57
N ASP A 195 3.54 8.09 17.63
CA ASP A 195 2.96 6.75 17.43
C ASP A 195 3.00 6.34 15.95
N ALA A 196 3.99 5.52 15.60
CA ALA A 196 4.34 5.15 14.23
C ALA A 196 5.18 3.87 14.19
N ALA A 197 5.28 3.24 13.02
CA ALA A 197 6.25 2.19 12.75
C ALA A 197 7.38 2.71 11.86
N LEU A 198 8.63 2.63 12.33
CA LEU A 198 9.79 3.06 11.54
C LEU A 198 10.37 1.87 10.76
N LYS A 199 10.51 2.03 9.45
CA LYS A 199 11.20 1.06 8.61
C LYS A 199 12.64 1.50 8.41
N CYS A 200 13.55 0.57 8.62
CA CYS A 200 14.96 0.72 8.32
C CYS A 200 15.44 -0.36 7.36
N GLN A 201 16.25 0.05 6.40
CA GLN A 201 16.99 -0.84 5.52
C GLN A 201 18.38 -1.14 6.08
N ARG A 202 18.90 -2.33 5.79
CA ARG A 202 20.24 -2.76 6.22
C ARG A 202 21.10 -3.01 4.99
N SER A 203 22.26 -2.36 4.92
CA SER A 203 23.27 -2.59 3.89
C SER A 203 24.61 -2.86 4.55
N LYS A 204 25.09 -4.11 4.45
CA LYS A 204 26.30 -4.64 5.09
C LYS A 204 26.38 -4.31 6.60
N HIS A 205 26.96 -3.17 6.95
CA HIS A 205 27.21 -2.71 8.32
C HIS A 205 26.44 -1.43 8.70
N VAL A 206 25.61 -0.90 7.80
CA VAL A 206 24.84 0.33 8.01
C VAL A 206 23.36 -0.02 8.09
N THR A 207 22.70 0.47 9.13
CA THR A 207 21.24 0.50 9.22
C THR A 207 20.82 1.94 8.93
N MET A 208 19.91 2.12 7.97
CA MET A 208 19.43 3.44 7.53
C MET A 208 17.93 3.54 7.72
N PHE A 209 17.46 4.67 8.23
CA PHE A 209 16.03 5.00 8.22
C PHE A 209 15.56 5.11 6.77
N SER A 210 14.46 4.44 6.43
CA SER A 210 13.98 4.37 5.07
C SER A 210 12.53 4.78 4.89
N GLN A 211 11.64 4.45 5.83
CA GLN A 211 10.22 4.80 5.73
C GLN A 211 9.59 4.96 7.12
N VAL A 212 8.44 5.60 7.16
CA VAL A 212 7.58 5.65 8.36
C VAL A 212 6.14 5.35 7.98
N PHE A 213 5.46 4.57 8.83
CA PHE A 213 4.03 4.30 8.74
C PHE A 213 3.32 4.99 9.90
N THR A 214 2.35 5.85 9.56
CA THR A 214 1.46 6.51 10.54
C THR A 214 0.02 6.14 10.26
N CYS A 215 -0.82 6.12 11.30
CA CYS A 215 -2.22 5.70 11.19
C CYS A 215 -3.17 6.89 11.27
N TRP A 216 -4.22 6.86 10.45
CA TRP A 216 -5.13 7.98 10.23
C TRP A 216 -6.58 7.53 10.26
N GLN A 217 -7.40 8.24 11.03
CA GLN A 217 -8.85 8.08 11.01
C GLN A 217 -9.42 8.58 9.69
N LYS A 218 -10.64 8.14 9.41
CA LYS A 218 -11.44 8.61 8.28
C LYS A 218 -12.83 9.01 8.74
N ASP A 219 -13.47 9.88 7.98
CA ASP A 219 -14.87 10.22 8.19
C ASP A 219 -15.84 9.21 7.54
N ALA A 220 -17.13 9.52 7.55
CA ALA A 220 -18.19 8.70 6.96
C ALA A 220 -18.11 8.60 5.42
N HIS A 221 -17.33 9.47 4.78
CA HIS A 221 -17.09 9.49 3.33
C HIS A 221 -15.71 8.92 2.97
N ASN A 222 -15.04 8.27 3.93
CA ASN A 222 -13.70 7.71 3.79
C ASN A 222 -12.60 8.76 3.55
N VAL A 223 -12.83 10.03 3.87
CA VAL A 223 -11.79 11.06 3.78
C VAL A 223 -10.87 10.94 4.99
N PRO A 224 -9.53 10.88 4.82
CA PRO A 224 -8.61 10.88 5.97
C PRO A 224 -8.69 12.21 6.72
N THR A 225 -8.74 12.15 8.05
CA THR A 225 -9.01 13.33 8.90
C THR A 225 -7.88 13.63 9.85
N GLN A 226 -7.67 12.78 10.85
CA GLN A 226 -6.71 13.01 11.93
C GLN A 226 -5.88 11.79 12.23
N ARG A 227 -4.66 12.02 12.69
CA ARG A 227 -3.76 10.96 13.13
C ARG A 227 -4.34 10.23 14.36
N CYS A 228 -4.19 8.92 14.40
CA CYS A 228 -4.60 8.08 15.52
C CYS A 228 -3.54 7.05 15.89
N ALA A 229 -3.81 6.34 16.98
CA ALA A 229 -2.94 5.26 17.40
C ALA A 229 -2.93 4.12 16.38
N CYS A 230 -1.74 3.60 16.09
CA CYS A 230 -1.57 2.45 15.23
C CYS A 230 -1.85 1.14 15.99
N PRO A 231 -2.50 0.16 15.32
CA PRO A 231 -2.74 -1.13 15.92
C PRO A 231 -1.43 -1.94 16.06
N PRO A 232 -1.39 -2.94 16.96
CA PRO A 232 -0.16 -3.69 17.25
C PRO A 232 0.53 -4.33 16.04
N HIS A 233 -0.22 -4.76 15.02
CA HIS A 233 0.38 -5.36 13.82
C HIS A 233 1.16 -4.32 13.01
N ILE A 234 0.71 -3.07 12.97
CA ILE A 234 1.46 -1.98 12.34
C ILE A 234 2.71 -1.66 13.16
N HIS A 235 2.62 -1.61 14.49
CA HIS A 235 3.82 -1.45 15.32
C HIS A 235 4.85 -2.58 15.14
N SER A 236 4.38 -3.80 14.84
CA SER A 236 5.27 -4.94 14.56
C SER A 236 6.04 -4.82 13.26
N GLU A 237 5.64 -3.89 12.37
CA GLU A 237 6.38 -3.57 11.16
C GLU A 237 7.66 -2.74 11.44
N ASP A 238 7.82 -2.16 12.63
CA ASP A 238 9.04 -1.40 12.96
C ASP A 238 10.29 -2.30 12.87
N SER A 239 11.24 -1.89 12.04
CA SER A 239 12.45 -2.67 11.74
C SER A 239 13.76 -1.97 12.13
N CYS A 240 13.68 -0.80 12.77
CA CYS A 240 14.83 0.03 13.12
C CYS A 240 15.59 -0.44 14.38
N GLY A 241 15.00 -1.33 15.18
CA GLY A 241 15.69 -1.94 16.32
C GLY A 241 16.02 -0.93 17.44
N LYS A 242 17.24 -0.96 17.95
CA LYS A 242 17.76 -0.14 19.07
C LYS A 242 19.12 0.45 18.70
N GLY A 243 19.59 1.42 19.49
CA GLY A 243 20.89 2.07 19.29
C GLY A 243 20.79 3.21 18.29
N SER A 244 21.68 3.23 17.30
CA SER A 244 21.74 4.31 16.31
C SER A 244 21.41 3.83 14.89
N VAL A 245 20.89 4.77 14.10
CA VAL A 245 20.56 4.59 12.69
C VAL A 245 21.11 5.77 11.88
N THR A 246 21.56 5.52 10.67
CA THR A 246 21.94 6.56 9.71
C THR A 246 20.69 7.20 9.09
N ILE A 247 20.69 8.53 8.98
CA ILE A 247 19.76 9.28 8.14
C ILE A 247 20.50 9.59 6.85
N PRO A 248 20.38 8.78 5.79
CA PRO A 248 21.16 8.98 4.58
C PRO A 248 20.82 10.31 3.92
N ALA A 249 21.78 10.91 3.25
CA ALA A 249 21.60 12.09 2.41
C ALA A 249 21.82 11.70 0.95
N PHE A 250 21.22 12.46 0.03
CA PHE A 250 21.67 12.42 -1.36
C PHE A 250 23.12 12.95 -1.46
N PRO A 251 23.88 12.54 -2.49
CA PRO A 251 25.15 13.18 -2.81
C PRO A 251 24.98 14.71 -2.95
N ALA A 252 26.01 15.46 -2.56
CA ALA A 252 26.05 16.89 -2.86
C ALA A 252 26.10 17.11 -4.38
N ASP A 253 25.53 18.21 -4.85
CA ASP A 253 25.69 18.63 -6.24
C ASP A 253 27.16 19.05 -6.44
N ASP A 254 27.84 18.46 -7.44
CA ASP A 254 29.23 18.78 -7.81
C ASP A 254 29.38 20.20 -8.39
#